data_AF-F8L8P3-F1
#
_entry.id   AF-F8L8P3-F1
#
_cell.length_a   1.000
_cell.length_b   1.000
_cell.length_c   1.000
_cell.angle_alpha   90.00
_cell.angle_beta   90.00
_cell.angle_gamma   90.00
#
_symmetry.space_group_name_H-M   'P 1'
#
loop_
_entity.id
_entity.type
_entity.pdbx_description
1 polymer ?
#
loop_
_entity_poly.entity_id
_entity_poly.type
_entity_poly.pdbx_seq_one_letter_code
_entity_poly.pdbx_strand_id
1 'polypeptide(L)'
;MGNSFRFSFFILAIFLSFGLFALEGSSQIKSEARISNLLPYLVRPPLVDPCLPLDFTLGQREDDPYFSHGYYWGNAKTVKSYFEDPSSLNSCIIRAQVSTNVTQIGLDRFSNDGKTNDLTAAGFTEIMVNKGKWGIFPYREVHAKGPKGRHYYQLWVGLNEESGATIYFQLLYPEYLNEPTQNQKKVWNDFIKKTSFMSLQDLMVFHEVKKPQAPEVPCKFFVEKRLYDNRYAIMVETQSQIEIDVKEIREINLLSGAFDKPCLELQVSIRENAQVKSSTFQVDFTPVDEFTFHSCLLNPKSLKIHPDFFLLLKK
;
A
#
# COMPACT_ATOMS: atom_id res chain seq x y z
N MET A 1 60.67 28.64 -39.62
CA MET A 1 60.69 28.75 -38.15
C MET A 1 59.37 29.33 -37.70
N GLY A 2 58.71 28.70 -36.73
CA GLY A 2 57.66 29.33 -35.92
C GLY A 2 56.23 28.86 -36.18
N ASN A 3 55.59 28.44 -35.09
CA ASN A 3 54.13 28.35 -34.86
C ASN A 3 53.37 27.10 -35.33
N SER A 4 53.57 25.98 -34.62
CA SER A 4 52.55 24.92 -34.56
C SER A 4 52.37 24.24 -33.19
N PHE A 5 53.03 24.73 -32.14
CA PHE A 5 53.11 24.00 -30.86
C PHE A 5 52.37 24.64 -29.68
N ARG A 6 51.32 25.45 -29.92
CA ARG A 6 50.54 26.09 -28.83
C ARG A 6 49.03 25.87 -28.85
N PHE A 7 48.48 25.16 -29.85
CA PHE A 7 47.02 24.98 -29.94
C PHE A 7 46.49 23.71 -29.25
N SER A 8 47.32 22.68 -29.04
CA SER A 8 46.84 21.40 -28.49
C SER A 8 46.71 21.37 -26.96
N PHE A 9 47.33 22.30 -26.23
CA PHE A 9 47.20 22.34 -24.76
C PHE A 9 45.95 23.09 -24.26
N PHE A 10 45.36 23.97 -25.09
CA PHE A 10 44.16 24.72 -24.70
C PHE A 10 42.87 23.91 -24.81
N ILE A 11 42.79 22.94 -25.74
CA ILE A 11 41.60 22.09 -25.91
C ILE A 11 41.51 21.04 -24.79
N LEU A 12 42.63 20.54 -24.29
CA LEU A 12 42.63 19.54 -23.22
C LEU A 12 42.23 20.13 -21.85
N ALA A 13 42.52 21.41 -21.61
CA ALA A 13 42.12 22.09 -20.37
C ALA A 13 40.61 22.39 -20.32
N ILE A 14 39.94 22.60 -21.47
CA ILE A 14 38.49 22.84 -21.52
C ILE A 14 37.71 21.54 -21.27
N PHE A 15 38.20 20.39 -21.73
CA PHE A 15 37.54 19.10 -21.41
C PHE A 15 37.72 18.67 -19.96
N LEU A 16 38.79 19.11 -19.28
CA LEU A 16 38.99 18.85 -17.84
C LEU A 16 38.23 19.83 -16.94
N SER A 17 37.92 21.04 -17.38
CA SER A 17 37.11 21.98 -16.60
C SER A 17 35.59 21.73 -16.70
N PHE A 18 35.11 21.11 -17.78
CA PHE A 18 33.71 20.63 -17.85
C PHE A 18 33.48 19.28 -17.15
N GLY A 19 34.54 18.55 -16.78
CA GLY A 19 34.44 17.28 -16.06
C GLY A 19 34.23 17.41 -14.55
N LEU A 20 34.39 18.60 -13.96
CA LEU A 20 34.33 18.80 -12.51
C LEU A 20 33.07 19.50 -11.99
N PHE A 21 32.15 19.94 -12.86
CA PHE A 21 30.87 20.55 -12.44
C PHE A 21 29.67 19.60 -12.52
N ALA A 22 29.90 18.31 -12.82
CA ALA A 22 28.85 17.29 -12.87
C ALA A 22 28.90 16.36 -11.65
N LEU A 23 29.07 16.90 -10.43
CA LEU A 23 28.93 16.15 -9.18
C LEU A 23 28.58 17.11 -8.02
N GLU A 24 27.80 18.16 -8.28
CA GLU A 24 26.98 18.74 -7.22
C GLU A 24 25.81 17.80 -7.01
N GLY A 25 25.85 17.12 -5.86
CA GLY A 25 24.93 16.06 -5.50
C GLY A 25 23.49 16.50 -5.68
N SER A 26 22.85 15.97 -6.71
CA SER A 26 21.47 15.56 -6.51
C SER A 26 21.53 14.53 -5.39
N SER A 27 21.08 14.91 -4.21
CA SER A 27 20.55 13.95 -3.26
C SER A 27 19.58 13.12 -4.08
N GLN A 28 20.01 11.94 -4.54
CA GLN A 28 19.17 10.98 -5.23
C GLN A 28 18.03 10.73 -4.25
N ILE A 29 16.91 11.39 -4.51
CA ILE A 29 15.61 11.01 -4.00
C ILE A 29 15.55 9.54 -4.34
N LYS A 30 15.70 8.67 -3.33
CA LYS A 30 15.53 7.22 -3.47
C LYS A 30 14.24 7.08 -4.27
N SER A 31 14.33 6.62 -5.52
CA SER A 31 13.19 6.52 -6.41
C SER A 31 12.17 5.61 -5.73
N GLU A 32 11.20 6.19 -5.04
CA GLU A 32 10.13 5.42 -4.43
C GLU A 32 9.39 4.72 -5.57
N ALA A 33 9.21 3.42 -5.41
CA ALA A 33 8.52 2.63 -6.41
C ALA A 33 7.21 3.31 -6.80
N ARG A 34 7.02 3.52 -8.10
CA ARG A 34 5.93 4.35 -8.63
C ARG A 34 4.56 3.94 -8.11
N ILE A 35 4.32 2.64 -7.92
CA ILE A 35 3.07 2.12 -7.37
C ILE A 35 2.77 2.62 -5.95
N SER A 36 3.79 2.89 -5.14
CA SER A 36 3.64 3.43 -3.79
C SER A 36 3.09 4.85 -3.82
N ASN A 37 3.52 5.64 -4.81
CA ASN A 37 3.01 6.99 -5.05
C ASN A 37 1.61 6.99 -5.66
N LEU A 38 1.25 5.93 -6.38
CA LEU A 38 -0.06 5.78 -7.02
C LEU A 38 -1.13 5.19 -6.09
N LEU A 39 -0.72 4.42 -5.06
CA LEU A 39 -1.59 3.80 -4.05
C LEU A 39 -1.06 4.02 -2.62
N PRO A 40 -0.90 5.27 -2.15
CA PRO A 40 -0.21 5.58 -0.91
C PRO A 40 -0.87 5.01 0.36
N TYR A 41 -2.21 4.86 0.37
CA TYR A 41 -2.95 4.39 1.55
C TYR A 41 -3.26 2.89 1.51
N LEU A 42 -2.83 2.16 0.48
CA LEU A 42 -2.89 0.71 0.55
C LEU A 42 -1.81 0.25 1.53
N VAL A 43 -2.18 -0.52 2.56
CA VAL A 43 -1.22 -1.01 3.56
C VAL A 43 -0.09 -1.78 2.86
N ARG A 44 -0.45 -2.64 1.91
CA ARG A 44 0.48 -3.42 1.08
C ARG A 44 0.13 -3.27 -0.42
N PRO A 45 0.55 -2.18 -1.09
CA PRO A 45 0.46 -2.08 -2.54
C PRO A 45 1.02 -3.34 -3.21
N PRO A 46 0.40 -3.78 -4.31
CA PRO A 46 0.89 -4.92 -5.07
C PRO A 46 2.32 -4.64 -5.51
N LEU A 47 3.18 -5.66 -5.43
CA LEU A 47 4.62 -5.53 -5.65
C LEU A 47 5.03 -5.43 -7.13
N VAL A 48 4.30 -4.61 -7.87
CA VAL A 48 4.43 -4.45 -9.31
C VAL A 48 4.46 -2.99 -9.69
N ASP A 49 5.26 -2.66 -10.70
CA ASP A 49 5.27 -1.35 -11.32
C ASP A 49 4.31 -1.35 -12.53
N PRO A 50 3.20 -0.58 -12.48
CA PRO A 50 2.27 -0.51 -13.58
C PRO A 50 2.90 0.21 -14.77
N CYS A 51 2.82 -0.39 -15.96
CA CYS A 51 3.29 0.25 -17.18
C CYS A 51 2.30 1.35 -17.63
N LEU A 52 2.50 2.56 -17.09
CA LEU A 52 1.70 3.76 -17.36
C LEU A 52 2.55 4.87 -18.00
N PRO A 53 1.94 5.80 -18.77
CA PRO A 53 2.64 6.97 -19.27
C PRO A 53 3.32 7.75 -18.15
N LEU A 54 4.55 8.26 -18.34
CA LEU A 54 5.34 8.89 -17.27
C LEU A 54 4.67 10.12 -16.64
N ASP A 55 3.80 10.80 -17.38
CA ASP A 55 3.04 11.96 -16.92
C ASP A 55 1.78 11.59 -16.12
N PHE A 56 1.47 10.30 -15.97
CA PHE A 56 0.39 9.85 -15.09
C PHE A 56 0.81 9.99 -13.63
N THR A 57 0.07 10.83 -12.91
CA THR A 57 0.21 11.08 -11.48
C THR A 57 -1.06 10.67 -10.74
N LEU A 58 -0.95 10.47 -9.43
CA LEU A 58 -2.11 10.36 -8.56
C LEU A 58 -2.81 11.71 -8.46
N GLY A 59 -4.10 11.76 -8.79
CA GLY A 59 -4.97 12.87 -8.43
C GLY A 59 -5.86 12.53 -7.26
N GLN A 60 -6.18 13.55 -6.48
CA GLN A 60 -6.96 13.50 -5.26
C GLN A 60 -8.09 14.53 -5.35
N ARG A 61 -9.30 14.14 -4.93
CA ARG A 61 -10.41 15.09 -4.78
C ARG A 61 -10.25 15.83 -3.46
N GLU A 62 -10.57 17.12 -3.44
CA GLU A 62 -10.50 17.93 -2.21
C GLU A 62 -11.49 17.45 -1.13
N ASP A 63 -12.62 16.87 -1.55
CA ASP A 63 -13.66 16.34 -0.67
C ASP A 63 -13.42 14.89 -0.22
N ASP A 64 -12.36 14.24 -0.71
CA ASP A 64 -12.03 12.84 -0.40
C ASP A 64 -10.56 12.67 0.04
N PRO A 65 -10.18 13.23 1.21
CA PRO A 65 -8.80 13.16 1.69
C PRO A 65 -8.33 11.73 2.00
N TYR A 66 -9.27 10.80 2.17
CA TYR A 66 -9.00 9.40 2.52
C TYR A 66 -9.18 8.43 1.35
N PHE A 67 -9.40 8.92 0.12
CA PHE A 67 -9.52 8.10 -1.10
C PHE A 67 -10.66 7.07 -1.02
N SER A 68 -11.74 7.38 -0.31
CA SER A 68 -12.95 6.56 -0.19
C SER A 68 -13.67 6.37 -1.53
N HIS A 69 -13.49 7.28 -2.47
CA HIS A 69 -13.98 7.21 -3.86
C HIS A 69 -12.95 6.64 -4.83
N GLY A 70 -11.76 6.28 -4.34
CA GLY A 70 -10.68 5.67 -5.10
C GLY A 70 -9.59 6.64 -5.52
N TYR A 71 -8.57 6.07 -6.15
CA TYR A 71 -7.40 6.73 -6.71
C TYR A 71 -7.62 6.99 -8.20
N TYR A 72 -7.18 8.14 -8.70
CA TYR A 72 -7.34 8.51 -10.11
C TYR A 72 -5.97 8.79 -10.72
N TRP A 73 -5.59 8.02 -11.74
CA TRP A 73 -4.29 8.12 -12.37
C TRP A 73 -4.44 8.68 -13.78
N GLY A 74 -3.77 9.79 -14.05
CA GLY A 74 -3.80 10.45 -15.34
C GLY A 74 -2.89 11.66 -15.34
N ASN A 75 -2.83 12.36 -16.47
CA ASN A 75 -2.17 13.65 -16.53
C ASN A 75 -2.83 14.61 -15.51
N ALA A 76 -2.03 15.36 -14.74
CA ALA A 76 -2.52 16.25 -13.69
C ALA A 76 -3.63 17.20 -14.16
N LYS A 77 -3.51 17.77 -15.37
CA LYS A 77 -4.53 18.65 -15.95
C LYS A 77 -5.82 17.89 -16.23
N THR A 78 -5.73 16.70 -16.82
CA THR A 78 -6.89 15.85 -17.14
C THR A 78 -7.62 15.41 -15.86
N VAL A 79 -6.89 15.00 -14.82
CA VAL A 79 -7.50 14.57 -13.56
C VAL A 79 -8.17 15.75 -12.84
N LYS A 80 -7.53 16.92 -12.82
CA LYS A 80 -8.13 18.14 -12.27
C LYS A 80 -9.44 18.51 -12.99
N SER A 81 -9.43 18.55 -14.32
CA SER A 81 -10.66 18.84 -15.09
C SER A 81 -11.76 17.82 -14.85
N TYR A 82 -11.42 16.54 -14.70
CA TYR A 82 -12.39 15.49 -14.37
C TYR A 82 -13.08 15.71 -13.00
N PHE A 83 -12.37 16.24 -12.02
CA PHE A 83 -12.97 16.54 -10.71
C PHE A 83 -13.84 17.81 -10.73
N GLU A 84 -13.50 18.80 -11.55
CA GLU A 84 -14.33 19.98 -11.77
C GLU A 84 -15.62 19.63 -12.53
N ASP A 85 -15.49 18.86 -13.61
CA ASP A 85 -16.60 18.37 -14.42
C ASP A 85 -16.23 17.02 -15.08
N PRO A 86 -16.83 15.90 -14.65
CA PRO A 86 -16.56 14.58 -15.23
C PRO A 86 -16.82 14.50 -16.74
N SER A 87 -17.74 15.31 -17.27
CA SER A 87 -18.06 15.34 -18.70
C SER A 87 -17.00 16.08 -19.53
N SER A 88 -16.15 16.88 -18.90
CA SER A 88 -15.05 17.63 -19.53
C SER A 88 -13.82 16.79 -19.87
N LEU A 89 -13.84 15.49 -19.52
CA LEU A 89 -12.73 14.58 -19.70
C LEU A 89 -12.27 14.55 -21.17
N ASN A 90 -11.00 14.86 -21.43
CA ASN A 90 -10.43 14.98 -22.78
C ASN A 90 -9.36 13.92 -23.11
N SER A 91 -8.92 13.15 -22.11
CA SER A 91 -7.98 12.04 -22.23
C SER A 91 -8.39 10.93 -21.27
N CYS A 92 -7.71 9.78 -21.27
CA CYS A 92 -8.06 8.70 -20.36
C CYS A 92 -7.51 8.91 -18.94
N ILE A 93 -8.24 8.40 -17.95
CA ILE A 93 -7.83 8.25 -16.56
C ILE A 93 -8.01 6.77 -16.20
N ILE A 94 -7.14 6.22 -15.37
CA ILE A 94 -7.37 4.94 -14.72
C ILE A 94 -7.81 5.21 -13.30
N ARG A 95 -9.04 4.81 -12.97
CA ARG A 95 -9.53 4.82 -11.59
C ARG A 95 -9.19 3.50 -10.93
N ALA A 96 -8.66 3.52 -9.71
CA ALA A 96 -8.36 2.36 -8.89
C ALA A 96 -9.08 2.45 -7.54
N GLN A 97 -9.61 1.35 -7.01
CA GLN A 97 -10.18 1.30 -5.65
C GLN A 97 -10.20 -0.13 -5.14
N VAL A 98 -10.31 -0.31 -3.81
CA VAL A 98 -10.60 -1.63 -3.26
C VAL A 98 -12.01 -2.04 -3.71
N SER A 99 -12.14 -3.23 -4.26
CA SER A 99 -13.40 -3.76 -4.73
C SER A 99 -14.31 -4.11 -3.55
N THR A 100 -15.55 -3.65 -3.58
CA THR A 100 -16.57 -3.96 -2.56
C THR A 100 -17.49 -5.11 -2.96
N ASN A 101 -17.44 -5.55 -4.22
CA ASN A 101 -18.41 -6.49 -4.80
C ASN A 101 -17.78 -7.71 -5.49
N VAL A 102 -16.46 -7.75 -5.61
CA VAL A 102 -15.73 -8.87 -6.19
C VAL A 102 -14.58 -9.23 -5.29
N THR A 103 -14.51 -10.50 -4.90
CA THR A 103 -13.47 -11.08 -4.06
C THR A 103 -12.77 -12.21 -4.80
N GLN A 104 -11.50 -12.43 -4.49
CA GLN A 104 -10.74 -13.59 -4.94
C GLN A 104 -11.14 -14.81 -4.08
N ILE A 105 -11.58 -15.89 -4.72
CA ILE A 105 -12.06 -17.13 -4.05
C ILE A 105 -11.19 -18.36 -4.41
N GLY A 106 -10.02 -18.12 -4.98
CA GLY A 106 -9.05 -19.14 -5.38
C GLY A 106 -7.84 -18.52 -6.07
N LEU A 107 -6.92 -19.35 -6.55
CA LEU A 107 -5.67 -18.89 -7.18
C LEU A 107 -5.87 -18.02 -8.43
N ASP A 108 -6.98 -18.22 -9.14
CA ASP A 108 -7.34 -17.58 -10.40
C ASP A 108 -8.87 -17.39 -10.56
N ARG A 109 -9.59 -17.46 -9.44
CA ARG A 109 -11.05 -17.42 -9.39
C ARG A 109 -11.56 -16.23 -8.61
N PHE A 110 -12.65 -15.66 -9.09
CA PHE A 110 -13.32 -14.49 -8.53
C PHE A 110 -14.79 -14.80 -8.24
N SER A 111 -15.37 -14.15 -7.22
CA SER A 111 -16.76 -14.39 -6.80
C SER A 111 -17.83 -14.04 -7.84
N ASN A 112 -17.43 -13.32 -8.91
CA ASN A 112 -18.29 -13.02 -10.05
C ASN A 112 -17.95 -13.84 -11.31
N ASP A 113 -17.13 -14.88 -11.18
CA ASP A 113 -16.96 -15.85 -12.25
C ASP A 113 -18.31 -16.52 -12.57
N GLY A 114 -18.68 -16.55 -13.85
CA GLY A 114 -19.97 -17.07 -14.30
C GLY A 114 -21.14 -16.06 -14.29
N LYS A 115 -20.95 -14.83 -13.80
CA LYS A 115 -22.01 -13.80 -13.78
C LYS A 115 -22.20 -13.03 -15.10
N THR A 116 -21.79 -13.60 -16.24
CA THR A 116 -21.97 -12.97 -17.55
C THR A 116 -23.46 -12.79 -17.89
N ASN A 117 -24.31 -13.71 -17.43
CA ASN A 117 -25.76 -13.62 -17.63
C ASN A 117 -26.37 -12.40 -16.93
N ASP A 118 -25.85 -11.99 -15.77
CA ASP A 118 -26.31 -10.80 -15.05
C ASP A 118 -26.02 -9.52 -15.85
N LEU A 119 -24.86 -9.47 -16.52
CA LEU A 119 -24.49 -8.36 -17.41
C LEU A 119 -25.41 -8.32 -18.64
N THR A 120 -25.68 -9.47 -19.25
CA THR A 120 -26.63 -9.56 -20.38
C THR A 120 -28.04 -9.13 -19.95
N ALA A 121 -28.50 -9.56 -18.78
CA ALA A 121 -29.80 -9.16 -18.23
C ALA A 121 -29.87 -7.65 -17.93
N ALA A 122 -28.74 -7.03 -17.59
CA ALA A 122 -28.61 -5.58 -17.45
C ALA A 122 -28.47 -4.82 -18.80
N GLY A 123 -28.57 -5.54 -19.94
CA GLY A 123 -28.53 -4.97 -21.28
C GLY A 123 -27.14 -4.72 -21.84
N PHE A 124 -26.09 -5.32 -21.27
CA PHE A 124 -24.76 -5.30 -21.85
C PHE A 124 -24.65 -6.28 -23.02
N THR A 125 -23.87 -5.90 -24.03
CA THR A 125 -23.56 -6.69 -25.22
C THR A 125 -22.05 -6.71 -25.44
N GLU A 126 -21.56 -7.48 -26.43
CA GLU A 126 -20.12 -7.57 -26.76
C GLU A 126 -19.23 -7.89 -25.53
N ILE A 127 -19.73 -8.74 -24.63
CA ILE A 127 -19.07 -9.04 -23.37
C ILE A 127 -17.88 -9.98 -23.62
N MET A 128 -16.68 -9.49 -23.38
CA MET A 128 -15.44 -10.27 -23.36
C MET A 128 -14.90 -10.32 -21.94
N VAL A 129 -14.56 -11.52 -21.48
CA VAL A 129 -13.93 -11.73 -20.17
C VAL A 129 -12.57 -12.36 -20.40
N ASN A 130 -11.51 -11.65 -20.03
CA ASN A 130 -10.14 -12.16 -20.08
C ASN A 130 -9.64 -12.43 -18.66
N LYS A 131 -8.81 -13.47 -18.53
CA LYS A 131 -8.11 -13.77 -17.29
C LYS A 131 -6.63 -13.91 -17.56
N GLY A 132 -5.82 -13.61 -16.56
CA GLY A 132 -4.37 -13.71 -16.68
C GLY A 132 -3.65 -13.34 -15.39
N LYS A 133 -2.42 -12.87 -15.56
CA LYS A 133 -1.56 -12.43 -14.46
C LYS A 133 -1.11 -10.98 -14.67
N TRP A 134 -1.18 -10.20 -13.60
CA TRP A 134 -0.70 -8.84 -13.50
C TRP A 134 0.50 -8.86 -12.55
N GLY A 135 1.70 -9.04 -13.11
CA GLY A 135 2.83 -9.58 -12.35
C GLY A 135 2.53 -11.01 -11.87
N ILE A 136 2.53 -11.25 -10.55
CA ILE A 136 2.11 -12.54 -9.95
C ILE A 136 0.61 -12.61 -9.66
N PHE A 137 -0.08 -11.47 -9.67
CA PHE A 137 -1.45 -11.37 -9.17
C PHE A 137 -2.45 -11.86 -10.22
N PRO A 138 -3.39 -12.74 -9.89
CA PRO A 138 -4.46 -13.11 -10.82
C PRO A 138 -5.29 -11.87 -11.16
N TYR A 139 -5.70 -11.75 -12.42
CA TYR A 139 -6.66 -10.74 -12.81
C TYR A 139 -7.83 -11.31 -13.59
N ARG A 140 -8.93 -10.56 -13.55
CA ARG A 140 -10.11 -10.72 -14.40
C ARG A 140 -10.43 -9.38 -15.04
N GLU A 141 -10.33 -9.31 -16.36
CA GLU A 141 -10.68 -8.14 -17.17
C GLU A 141 -12.04 -8.38 -17.82
N VAL A 142 -12.89 -7.36 -17.81
CA VAL A 142 -14.17 -7.37 -18.51
C VAL A 142 -14.23 -6.19 -19.45
N HIS A 143 -14.48 -6.49 -20.73
CA HIS A 143 -14.89 -5.52 -21.73
C HIS A 143 -16.34 -5.79 -22.08
N ALA A 144 -17.17 -4.75 -22.07
CA ALA A 144 -18.56 -4.89 -22.47
C ALA A 144 -19.09 -3.57 -23.02
N LYS A 145 -20.07 -3.65 -23.91
CA LYS A 145 -20.80 -2.50 -24.43
C LYS A 145 -22.11 -2.37 -23.67
N GLY A 146 -22.29 -1.26 -22.96
CA GLY A 146 -23.50 -1.01 -22.18
C GLY A 146 -24.71 -0.68 -23.05
N PRO A 147 -25.90 -0.57 -22.45
CA PRO A 147 -27.16 -0.32 -23.16
C PRO A 147 -27.18 0.96 -24.01
N LYS A 148 -26.38 1.97 -23.63
CA LYS A 148 -26.24 3.23 -24.35
C LYS A 148 -25.18 3.19 -25.47
N GLY A 149 -24.65 2.01 -25.80
CA GLY A 149 -23.63 1.82 -26.84
C GLY A 149 -22.19 2.13 -26.39
N ARG A 150 -21.99 2.56 -25.15
CA ARG A 150 -20.67 2.89 -24.60
C ARG A 150 -19.91 1.64 -24.16
N HIS A 151 -18.61 1.57 -24.45
CA HIS A 151 -17.74 0.49 -23.98
C HIS A 151 -17.21 0.72 -22.56
N TYR A 152 -17.16 -0.36 -21.78
CA TYR A 152 -16.67 -0.38 -20.41
C TYR A 152 -15.46 -1.29 -20.34
N TYR A 153 -14.39 -0.81 -19.71
CA TYR A 153 -13.14 -1.54 -19.50
C TYR A 153 -12.86 -1.59 -18.01
N GLN A 154 -12.95 -2.79 -17.45
CA GLN A 154 -12.86 -3.04 -16.01
C GLN A 154 -11.86 -4.17 -15.76
N LEU A 155 -11.10 -4.05 -14.67
CA LEU A 155 -10.13 -5.04 -14.26
C LEU A 155 -10.23 -5.26 -12.75
N TRP A 156 -10.29 -6.51 -12.33
CA TRP A 156 -10.11 -6.89 -10.94
C TRP A 156 -8.80 -7.63 -10.79
N VAL A 157 -7.94 -7.19 -9.88
CA VAL A 157 -6.68 -7.82 -9.54
C VAL A 157 -6.79 -8.39 -8.12
N GLY A 158 -6.64 -9.70 -7.98
CA GLY A 158 -6.63 -10.36 -6.68
C GLY A 158 -5.28 -10.20 -5.98
N LEU A 159 -5.29 -9.88 -4.70
CA LEU A 159 -4.07 -9.61 -3.94
C LEU A 159 -3.38 -10.88 -3.40
N ASN A 160 -3.93 -12.07 -3.69
CA ASN A 160 -3.47 -13.35 -3.12
C ASN A 160 -3.43 -13.35 -1.59
N GLU A 161 -4.37 -12.61 -0.97
CA GLU A 161 -4.54 -12.56 0.47
C GLU A 161 -5.70 -13.48 0.89
N GLU A 162 -5.65 -13.96 2.13
CA GLU A 162 -6.72 -14.79 2.72
C GLU A 162 -8.07 -14.05 2.79
N SER A 163 -8.02 -12.72 2.92
CA SER A 163 -9.18 -11.84 2.87
C SER A 163 -9.95 -11.94 1.54
N GLY A 164 -9.30 -12.44 0.48
CA GLY A 164 -9.83 -12.42 -0.87
C GLY A 164 -9.93 -11.00 -1.44
N ALA A 165 -9.21 -10.03 -0.88
CA ALA A 165 -9.24 -8.64 -1.34
C ALA A 165 -8.84 -8.52 -2.82
N THR A 166 -9.55 -7.64 -3.54
CA THR A 166 -9.21 -7.32 -4.94
C THR A 166 -9.17 -5.81 -5.14
N ILE A 167 -8.28 -5.35 -6.01
CA ILE A 167 -8.28 -3.97 -6.50
C ILE A 167 -9.07 -3.94 -7.80
N TYR A 168 -10.07 -3.07 -7.86
CA TYR A 168 -10.84 -2.76 -9.05
C TYR A 168 -10.21 -1.56 -9.77
N PHE A 169 -9.97 -1.73 -11.07
CA PHE A 169 -9.54 -0.69 -11.98
C PHE A 169 -10.58 -0.45 -13.07
N GLN A 170 -10.69 0.80 -13.51
CA GLN A 170 -11.57 1.21 -14.59
C GLN A 170 -10.87 2.21 -15.50
N LEU A 171 -10.96 1.99 -16.82
CA LEU A 171 -10.58 3.01 -17.80
C LEU A 171 -11.72 4.01 -17.94
N LEU A 172 -11.48 5.25 -17.52
CA LEU A 172 -12.34 6.40 -17.81
C LEU A 172 -11.78 7.11 -19.05
N TYR A 173 -12.67 7.58 -19.92
CA TYR A 173 -12.31 8.26 -21.17
C TYR A 173 -13.44 9.24 -21.57
N PRO A 174 -13.19 10.18 -22.50
CA PRO A 174 -14.15 11.24 -22.84
C PRO A 174 -15.56 10.72 -23.17
N GLU A 175 -16.61 11.37 -22.65
CA GLU A 175 -17.98 10.85 -22.77
C GLU A 175 -18.56 10.91 -24.18
N TYR A 176 -18.12 11.89 -24.98
CA TYR A 176 -18.51 11.99 -26.38
C TYR A 176 -17.96 10.82 -27.23
N LEU A 177 -17.00 10.05 -26.69
CA LEU A 177 -16.54 8.81 -27.31
C LEU A 177 -17.42 7.65 -26.81
N ASN A 178 -18.00 6.91 -27.74
CA ASN A 178 -18.66 5.64 -27.40
C ASN A 178 -17.63 4.53 -27.09
N GLU A 179 -16.41 4.64 -27.61
CA GLU A 179 -15.33 3.66 -27.44
C GLU A 179 -13.98 4.38 -27.25
N PRO A 180 -13.04 3.87 -26.43
CA PRO A 180 -11.73 4.48 -26.30
C PRO A 180 -10.96 4.50 -27.62
N THR A 181 -10.15 5.53 -27.83
CA THR A 181 -9.26 5.61 -28.99
C THR A 181 -8.19 4.51 -28.95
N GLN A 182 -7.54 4.25 -30.09
CA GLN A 182 -6.45 3.26 -30.15
C GLN A 182 -5.32 3.56 -29.15
N ASN A 183 -5.00 4.84 -28.93
CA ASN A 183 -4.02 5.24 -27.93
C ASN A 183 -4.48 4.93 -26.51
N GLN A 184 -5.74 5.16 -26.18
CA GLN A 184 -6.30 4.85 -24.85
C GLN A 184 -6.37 3.33 -24.62
N LYS A 185 -6.75 2.56 -25.64
CA LYS A 185 -6.69 1.09 -25.61
C LYS A 185 -5.27 0.59 -25.42
N LYS A 186 -4.28 1.23 -26.06
CA LYS A 186 -2.86 0.90 -25.88
C LYS A 186 -2.41 1.15 -24.44
N VAL A 187 -2.76 2.30 -23.84
CA VAL A 187 -2.44 2.59 -22.43
C VAL A 187 -3.03 1.52 -21.52
N TRP A 188 -4.29 1.14 -21.72
CA TRP A 188 -4.95 0.08 -20.93
C TRP A 188 -4.30 -1.29 -21.11
N ASN A 189 -3.99 -1.68 -22.36
CA ASN A 189 -3.33 -2.94 -22.65
C ASN A 189 -1.91 -3.00 -22.08
N ASP A 190 -1.16 -1.90 -22.16
CA ASP A 190 0.19 -1.81 -21.62
C ASP A 190 0.16 -1.89 -20.08
N PHE A 191 -0.79 -1.18 -19.44
CA PHE A 191 -1.03 -1.28 -18.00
C PHE A 191 -1.23 -2.72 -17.52
N ILE A 192 -1.99 -3.54 -18.27
CA ILE A 192 -2.25 -4.93 -17.90
C ILE A 192 -1.07 -5.85 -18.27
N LYS A 193 -0.55 -5.76 -19.49
CA LYS A 193 0.34 -6.78 -20.06
C LYS A 193 1.83 -6.49 -19.90
N LYS A 194 2.21 -5.23 -19.71
CA LYS A 194 3.62 -4.80 -19.61
C LYS A 194 4.01 -4.40 -18.19
N THR A 195 3.15 -4.69 -17.22
CA THR A 195 3.49 -4.54 -15.81
C THR A 195 4.70 -5.39 -15.45
N SER A 196 5.60 -4.84 -14.65
CA SER A 196 6.83 -5.50 -14.22
C SER A 196 6.87 -5.65 -12.71
N PHE A 197 7.65 -6.59 -12.20
CA PHE A 197 7.90 -6.66 -10.76
C PHE A 197 8.75 -5.48 -10.33
N MET A 198 8.49 -4.96 -9.13
CA MET A 198 9.40 -4.04 -8.49
C MET A 198 10.81 -4.66 -8.41
N SER A 199 11.83 -3.83 -8.63
CA SER A 199 13.20 -4.30 -8.46
C SER A 199 13.47 -4.66 -6.99
N LEU A 200 14.47 -5.51 -6.73
CA LEU A 200 14.86 -5.83 -5.35
C LEU A 200 15.21 -4.55 -4.56
N GLN A 201 15.83 -3.56 -5.22
CA GLN A 201 16.16 -2.27 -4.62
C GLN A 201 14.91 -1.50 -4.22
N ASP A 202 13.89 -1.45 -5.09
CA ASP A 202 12.61 -0.81 -4.80
C ASP A 202 11.86 -1.52 -3.66
N LEU A 203 11.92 -2.86 -3.62
CA LEU A 203 11.37 -3.65 -2.51
C LEU A 203 12.06 -3.33 -1.18
N MET A 204 13.38 -3.22 -1.17
CA MET A 204 14.14 -2.85 0.03
C MET A 204 13.78 -1.44 0.51
N VAL A 205 13.71 -0.46 -0.39
CA VAL A 205 13.27 0.92 -0.06
C VAL A 205 11.84 0.91 0.45
N PHE A 206 10.93 0.16 -0.18
CA PHE A 206 9.55 0.02 0.24
C PHE A 206 9.43 -0.53 1.67
N HIS A 207 10.24 -1.54 2.02
CA HIS A 207 10.29 -2.10 3.37
C HIS A 207 10.96 -1.16 4.39
N GLU A 208 11.90 -0.30 3.98
CA GLU A 208 12.56 0.69 4.84
C GLU A 208 11.66 1.90 5.12
N VAL A 209 10.94 2.42 4.12
CA VAL A 209 10.06 3.60 4.22
C VAL A 209 8.75 3.29 4.96
N LYS A 210 8.24 2.05 4.83
CA LYS A 210 7.03 1.60 5.54
C LYS A 210 7.29 0.89 6.87
N LYS A 211 8.53 0.75 7.33
CA LYS A 211 8.71 0.63 8.78
C LYS A 211 8.19 1.94 9.33
N PRO A 212 7.11 1.97 10.14
CA PRO A 212 6.85 3.17 10.89
C PRO A 212 8.18 3.50 11.55
N GLN A 213 8.68 4.72 11.33
CA GLN A 213 9.64 5.28 12.26
C GLN A 213 8.89 5.17 13.58
N ALA A 214 9.15 4.09 14.31
CA ALA A 214 8.52 3.86 15.58
C ALA A 214 8.87 5.15 16.32
N PRO A 215 7.88 5.94 16.80
CA PRO A 215 8.22 6.97 17.76
C PRO A 215 9.14 6.29 18.76
N GLU A 216 10.29 6.84 19.12
CA GLU A 216 11.19 6.20 20.10
C GLU A 216 10.32 5.81 21.29
N VAL A 217 9.90 4.54 21.32
CA VAL A 217 8.87 4.12 22.23
C VAL A 217 9.68 3.86 23.48
N PRO A 218 9.40 4.53 24.59
CA PRO A 218 10.16 4.33 25.81
C PRO A 218 9.99 2.90 26.37
N CYS A 219 9.12 2.10 25.74
CA CYS A 219 8.85 0.72 26.06
C CYS A 219 8.71 -0.21 24.85
N LYS A 220 9.00 -1.49 25.07
CA LYS A 220 8.76 -2.59 24.14
C LYS A 220 7.89 -3.63 24.83
N PHE A 221 6.85 -4.08 24.13
CA PHE A 221 5.91 -5.09 24.62
C PHE A 221 6.25 -6.46 24.06
N PHE A 222 6.15 -7.47 24.90
CA PHE A 222 6.20 -8.88 24.54
C PHE A 222 4.95 -9.54 25.10
N VAL A 223 4.23 -10.27 24.27
CA VAL A 223 2.94 -10.84 24.66
C VAL A 223 2.94 -12.34 24.40
N GLU A 224 2.45 -13.09 25.38
CA GLU A 224 2.12 -14.50 25.24
C GLU A 224 0.62 -14.70 25.45
N LYS A 225 0.01 -15.57 24.63
CA LYS A 225 -1.38 -16.03 24.83
C LYS A 225 -1.35 -17.49 25.20
N ARG A 226 -1.92 -17.82 26.35
CA ARG A 226 -2.04 -19.21 26.79
C ARG A 226 -3.28 -19.85 26.18
N LEU A 227 -3.09 -20.94 25.44
CA LEU A 227 -4.14 -21.51 24.59
C LEU A 227 -5.28 -22.15 25.37
N TYR A 228 -5.01 -22.77 26.52
CA TYR A 228 -6.04 -23.56 27.24
C TYR A 228 -7.10 -22.69 27.96
N ASP A 229 -6.75 -21.46 28.38
CA ASP A 229 -7.66 -20.55 29.09
C ASP A 229 -7.75 -19.14 28.49
N ASN A 230 -7.16 -18.93 27.31
CA ASN A 230 -7.17 -17.66 26.58
C ASN A 230 -6.65 -16.46 27.39
N ARG A 231 -5.79 -16.69 28.38
CA ARG A 231 -5.17 -15.61 29.17
C ARG A 231 -3.93 -15.06 28.47
N TYR A 232 -3.69 -13.77 28.68
CA TYR A 232 -2.52 -13.07 28.18
C TYR A 232 -1.53 -12.78 29.30
N ALA A 233 -0.25 -13.00 29.02
CA ALA A 233 0.84 -12.44 29.80
C ALA A 233 1.51 -11.36 28.96
N ILE A 234 1.71 -10.18 29.56
CA ILE A 234 2.33 -9.04 28.91
C ILE A 234 3.59 -8.72 29.70
N MET A 235 4.74 -8.76 29.02
CA MET A 235 6.00 -8.27 29.53
C MET A 235 6.32 -6.94 28.86
N VAL A 236 6.72 -5.96 29.66
CA VAL A 236 7.11 -4.65 29.16
C VAL A 236 8.55 -4.36 29.56
N GLU A 237 9.38 -4.04 28.57
CA GLU A 237 10.77 -3.60 28.71
C GLU A 237 10.81 -2.09 28.51
N THR A 238 11.41 -1.34 29.42
CA THR A 238 11.41 0.14 29.38
C THR A 238 12.82 0.71 29.48
N GLN A 239 13.10 1.84 28.84
CA GLN A 239 14.43 2.49 28.87
C GLN A 239 14.60 3.47 30.04
N SER A 240 13.50 3.95 30.61
CA SER A 240 13.45 4.89 31.75
C SER A 240 12.49 4.42 32.83
N GLN A 241 12.47 5.09 33.98
CA GLN A 241 11.49 4.84 35.03
C GLN A 241 10.12 5.39 34.60
N ILE A 242 9.35 4.56 33.92
CA ILE A 242 7.97 4.85 33.51
C ILE A 242 7.00 3.90 34.20
N GLU A 243 5.83 4.41 34.55
CA GLU A 243 4.70 3.58 34.95
C GLU A 243 3.80 3.35 33.73
N ILE A 244 3.41 2.10 33.50
CA ILE A 244 2.52 1.74 32.40
C ILE A 244 1.26 1.12 32.99
N ASP A 245 0.12 1.68 32.61
CA ASP A 245 -1.20 1.21 33.02
C ASP A 245 -1.97 0.78 31.76
N VAL A 246 -2.19 -0.53 31.62
CA VAL A 246 -2.94 -1.10 30.49
C VAL A 246 -4.43 -0.92 30.74
N LYS A 247 -5.08 -0.09 29.92
CA LYS A 247 -6.49 0.28 30.06
C LYS A 247 -7.42 -0.67 29.35
N GLU A 248 -7.06 -1.06 28.13
CA GLU A 248 -7.87 -1.93 27.28
C GLU A 248 -6.96 -2.82 26.46
N ILE A 249 -7.40 -4.06 26.26
CA ILE A 249 -6.75 -5.04 25.39
C ILE A 249 -7.82 -5.55 24.44
N ARG A 250 -7.56 -5.45 23.14
CA ARG A 250 -8.43 -5.99 22.12
C ARG A 250 -7.64 -6.91 21.21
N GLU A 251 -8.02 -8.18 21.15
CA GLU A 251 -7.52 -9.06 20.10
C GLU A 251 -8.08 -8.55 18.78
N ILE A 252 -7.17 -8.20 17.87
CA ILE A 252 -7.54 -7.75 16.53
C ILE A 252 -6.99 -8.75 15.53
N ASN A 253 -7.86 -9.19 14.63
CA ASN A 253 -7.43 -9.90 13.44
C ASN A 253 -7.00 -8.81 12.46
N LEU A 254 -5.70 -8.59 12.36
CA LEU A 254 -5.17 -7.80 11.25
C LEU A 254 -5.41 -8.61 9.98
N LEU A 255 -6.50 -8.29 9.28
CA LEU A 255 -6.73 -8.73 7.91
C LEU A 255 -5.67 -8.08 7.02
N SER A 256 -4.41 -8.55 7.08
CA SER A 256 -3.34 -8.15 6.18
C SER A 256 -2.39 -9.33 5.95
N GLY A 257 -2.46 -9.91 4.76
CA GLY A 257 -1.91 -11.23 4.46
C GLY A 257 -0.40 -11.28 4.40
N ALA A 258 0.20 -12.17 5.18
CA ALA A 258 1.41 -12.98 4.90
C ALA A 258 1.95 -13.68 6.16
N PHE A 259 1.46 -13.30 7.35
CA PHE A 259 1.67 -14.05 8.58
C PHE A 259 0.42 -13.89 9.43
N ASP A 260 -0.31 -15.00 9.66
CA ASP A 260 -1.33 -15.12 10.72
C ASP A 260 -0.67 -15.00 12.08
N LYS A 261 -0.13 -13.82 12.38
CA LYS A 261 0.28 -13.51 13.74
C LYS A 261 -0.90 -12.80 14.37
N PRO A 262 -1.67 -13.49 15.20
CA PRO A 262 -2.70 -12.81 15.96
C PRO A 262 -2.01 -11.76 16.84
N CYS A 263 -2.64 -10.60 16.95
CA CYS A 263 -2.04 -9.45 17.60
C CYS A 263 -3.06 -8.79 18.54
N LEU A 264 -2.53 -8.05 19.50
CA LEU A 264 -3.30 -7.26 20.45
C LEU A 264 -3.16 -5.78 20.13
N GLU A 265 -4.29 -5.09 20.15
CA GLU A 265 -4.33 -3.66 20.36
C GLU A 265 -4.36 -3.39 21.87
N LEU A 266 -3.32 -2.73 22.37
CA LEU A 266 -3.16 -2.33 23.77
C LEU A 266 -3.38 -0.83 23.88
N GLN A 267 -4.42 -0.40 24.58
CA GLN A 267 -4.53 0.99 25.02
C GLN A 267 -3.84 1.12 26.38
N VAL A 268 -2.82 1.97 26.47
CA VAL A 268 -2.03 2.14 27.67
C VAL A 268 -1.91 3.61 28.06
N SER A 269 -1.84 3.87 29.36
CA SER A 269 -1.42 5.15 29.91
C SER A 269 0.02 5.03 30.39
N ILE A 270 0.92 5.82 29.81
CA ILE A 270 2.33 5.89 30.19
C ILE A 270 2.52 7.12 31.07
N ARG A 271 3.09 6.95 32.26
CA ARG A 271 3.46 8.04 33.16
C ARG A 271 4.98 8.15 33.26
N GLU A 272 5.50 9.31 32.91
CA GLU A 272 6.92 9.67 33.02
C GLU A 272 7.05 11.05 33.65
N ASN A 273 7.81 11.19 34.75
CA ASN A 273 8.08 12.49 35.40
C ASN A 273 6.82 13.38 35.61
N ALA A 274 5.76 12.78 36.17
CA ALA A 274 4.43 13.37 36.43
C ALA A 274 3.55 13.67 35.20
N GLN A 275 4.05 13.53 33.97
CA GLN A 275 3.24 13.59 32.76
C GLN A 275 2.56 12.24 32.52
N VAL A 276 1.30 12.25 32.08
CA VAL A 276 0.56 11.05 31.69
C VAL A 276 0.16 11.19 30.22
N LYS A 277 0.54 10.20 29.40
CA LYS A 277 0.21 10.12 27.99
C LYS A 277 -0.58 8.85 27.71
N SER A 278 -1.71 8.98 27.01
CA SER A 278 -2.42 7.81 26.47
C SER A 278 -1.81 7.43 25.13
N SER A 279 -1.66 6.14 24.86
CA SER A 279 -1.10 5.63 23.61
C SER A 279 -1.68 4.26 23.29
N THR A 280 -1.77 3.95 22.00
CA THR A 280 -2.26 2.67 21.50
C THR A 280 -1.11 1.93 20.82
N PHE A 281 -0.90 0.68 21.19
CA PHE A 281 0.14 -0.19 20.62
C PHE A 281 -0.49 -1.40 19.95
N GLN A 282 0.04 -1.79 18.79
CA GLN A 282 -0.25 -3.07 18.16
C GLN A 282 0.92 -4.00 18.41
N VAL A 283 0.66 -5.14 19.05
CA VAL A 283 1.70 -6.05 19.53
C VAL A 283 1.36 -7.48 19.12
N ASP A 284 2.27 -8.12 18.39
CA ASP A 284 2.18 -9.54 18.08
C ASP A 284 2.27 -10.36 19.38
N PHE A 285 1.50 -11.44 19.48
CA PHE A 285 1.64 -12.38 20.59
C PHE A 285 2.08 -13.77 20.13
N THR A 286 2.75 -14.47 21.05
CA THR A 286 3.17 -15.86 20.84
C THR A 286 2.18 -16.80 21.56
N PRO A 287 1.52 -17.72 20.84
CA PRO A 287 0.70 -18.74 21.50
C PRO A 287 1.59 -19.74 22.24
N VAL A 288 1.25 -20.05 23.48
CA VAL A 288 2.01 -20.96 24.36
C VAL A 288 1.06 -21.87 25.15
N ASP A 289 1.53 -23.06 25.53
CA ASP A 289 0.79 -23.96 26.43
C ASP A 289 0.87 -23.49 27.88
N GLU A 290 2.04 -22.97 28.28
CA GLU A 290 2.32 -22.35 29.57
C GLU A 290 3.14 -21.06 29.35
N PHE A 291 2.96 -20.05 30.20
CA PHE A 291 3.71 -18.79 30.07
C PHE A 291 5.22 -19.04 30.26
N THR A 292 6.02 -18.57 29.30
CA THR A 292 7.48 -18.77 29.32
C THR A 292 8.22 -17.60 29.96
N PHE A 293 7.53 -16.49 30.22
CA PHE A 293 8.06 -15.44 31.07
C PHE A 293 8.37 -16.00 32.46
N HIS A 294 9.64 -16.37 32.68
CA HIS A 294 10.10 -16.87 33.97
C HIS A 294 9.73 -15.83 35.04
N SER A 295 9.22 -16.31 36.18
CA SER A 295 8.85 -15.54 37.37
C SER A 295 9.97 -14.69 37.99
N CYS A 296 11.12 -14.59 37.32
CA CYS A 296 12.20 -13.68 37.62
C CYS A 296 11.83 -12.28 37.12
N LEU A 297 11.30 -11.46 38.03
CA LEU A 297 11.32 -9.98 38.10
C LEU A 297 9.94 -9.44 38.54
N LEU A 298 9.61 -9.66 39.81
CA LEU A 298 8.63 -8.83 40.49
C LEU A 298 9.40 -7.77 41.30
N ASN A 299 9.46 -6.54 40.79
CA ASN A 299 9.68 -5.38 41.63
C ASN A 299 8.29 -4.79 41.96
N PRO A 300 7.73 -5.04 43.16
CA PRO A 300 6.30 -4.87 43.44
C PRO A 300 5.83 -3.42 43.62
N LYS A 301 6.66 -2.41 43.31
CA LYS A 301 6.39 -1.04 43.78
C LYS A 301 5.41 -0.22 42.94
N SER A 302 4.90 -0.69 41.80
CA SER A 302 3.99 0.13 40.99
C SER A 302 3.19 -0.68 39.97
N LEU A 303 2.44 -1.70 40.40
CA LEU A 303 1.48 -2.38 39.53
C LEU A 303 0.10 -2.47 40.17
N LYS A 304 -0.91 -1.86 39.53
CA LYS A 304 -2.31 -2.23 39.69
C LYS A 304 -2.68 -3.08 38.48
N ILE A 305 -2.89 -4.38 38.68
CA ILE A 305 -3.32 -5.29 37.62
C ILE A 305 -4.83 -5.52 37.76
N HIS A 306 -5.54 -5.47 36.63
CA HIS A 306 -6.91 -5.95 36.53
C HIS A 306 -6.96 -7.47 36.77
N PRO A 307 -7.97 -8.01 37.51
CA PRO A 307 -7.96 -9.38 38.05
C PRO A 307 -7.81 -10.55 37.05
N ASP A 308 -7.89 -10.29 35.74
CA ASP A 308 -7.82 -11.31 34.69
C ASP A 308 -6.42 -11.46 34.06
N PHE A 309 -5.40 -10.71 34.52
CA PHE A 309 -4.11 -10.61 33.83
C PHE A 309 -2.90 -10.75 34.75
N PHE A 310 -1.75 -11.10 34.15
CA PHE A 310 -0.44 -11.01 34.78
C PHE A 310 0.43 -10.07 33.94
N LEU A 311 0.84 -8.95 34.53
CA LEU A 311 1.78 -8.01 33.92
C LEU A 311 3.13 -8.20 34.63
N LEU A 312 4.17 -8.53 33.86
CA LEU A 312 5.54 -8.69 34.36
C LEU A 312 6.38 -7.50 33.88
N LEU A 313 6.86 -6.68 34.80
CA LEU A 313 7.77 -5.58 34.46
C LEU A 313 9.22 -6.04 34.57
N LYS A 314 9.95 -5.96 33.46
CA LYS A 314 11.39 -6.18 33.43
C LYS A 314 12.10 -4.83 33.48
N LYS A 315 12.87 -4.62 34.53
CA LYS A 315 13.78 -3.47 34.66
C LYS A 315 15.03 -3.67 33.81
#